data_AF-A0A8G2F4R1-F1
#
_entry.id   AF-A0A8G2F4R1-F1
#
_cell.length_a   1.000
_cell.length_b   1.000
_cell.length_c   1.000
_cell.angle_alpha   90.00
_cell.angle_beta   90.00
_cell.angle_gamma   90.00
#
_symmetry.space_group_name_H-M   'P 1'
#
loop_
_entity.id
_entity.type
_entity.pdbx_description
1 polymer ?
#
loop_
_entity_poly.entity_id
_entity_poly.type
_entity_poly.pdbx_seq_one_letter_code
_entity_poly.pdbx_strand_id
1 'polypeptide(L)'
;MLLLWLFMASSVQAQIFPTSLGGITLGEDISSIEKICRMHTQIPLSRERHLMEVQLIPDHAPGIKSGTVAYANCDQVGRIVRIKLKFDNETREFFDDLLRRYRARFGKPLEWRGDPFQTVMSWKWSFTDLQGEQVNLELTHSRDDDYKTGNFVKMTLRSLWVREDACQDAKAQSGGPDDSGPTPANKLDYRLLIPQ
;
A
#
# COMPACT_ATOMS: atom_id res chain seq x y z
N MET A 1 -21.52 -38.18 -42.73
CA MET A 1 -20.31 -37.38 -42.43
C MET A 1 -20.68 -36.38 -41.34
N LEU A 2 -20.54 -36.78 -40.07
CA LEU A 2 -20.98 -36.01 -38.90
C LEU A 2 -19.75 -35.31 -38.30
N LEU A 3 -19.60 -34.00 -38.50
CA LEU A 3 -18.52 -33.21 -37.90
C LEU A 3 -18.94 -32.79 -36.48
N LEU A 4 -18.32 -33.40 -35.46
CA LEU A 4 -18.40 -32.96 -34.08
C LEU A 4 -17.62 -31.65 -33.90
N TRP A 5 -18.33 -30.57 -33.60
CA TRP A 5 -17.77 -29.33 -33.07
C TRP A 5 -17.38 -29.52 -31.60
N LEU A 6 -16.07 -29.65 -31.34
CA LEU A 6 -15.48 -29.52 -30.01
C LEU A 6 -15.55 -28.04 -29.59
N PHE A 7 -16.54 -27.69 -28.77
CA PHE A 7 -16.54 -26.44 -28.01
C PHE A 7 -15.37 -26.50 -27.01
N MET A 8 -14.27 -25.81 -27.33
CA MET A 8 -13.28 -25.43 -26.31
C MET A 8 -13.96 -24.45 -25.36
N ALA A 9 -14.43 -24.95 -24.22
CA ALA A 9 -14.79 -24.11 -23.09
C ALA A 9 -13.50 -23.50 -22.52
N SER A 10 -13.12 -22.32 -23.01
CA SER A 10 -12.14 -21.49 -22.35
C SER A 10 -12.73 -21.04 -21.02
N SER A 11 -12.33 -21.70 -19.93
CA SER A 11 -12.65 -21.28 -18.57
C SER A 11 -12.05 -19.88 -18.37
N VAL A 12 -12.87 -18.83 -18.53
CA VAL A 12 -12.50 -17.48 -18.11
C VAL A 12 -12.49 -17.52 -16.59
N GLN A 13 -11.31 -17.78 -16.03
CA GLN A 13 -11.10 -17.73 -14.61
C GLN A 13 -11.19 -16.25 -14.22
N ALA A 14 -12.33 -15.84 -13.67
CA ALA A 14 -12.58 -14.47 -13.24
C ALA A 14 -11.41 -14.03 -12.33
N GLN A 15 -10.66 -13.04 -12.78
CA GLN A 15 -9.50 -12.54 -12.05
C GLN A 15 -10.00 -11.94 -10.73
N ILE A 16 -9.62 -12.55 -9.61
CA ILE A 16 -10.02 -12.09 -8.28
C ILE A 16 -9.43 -10.70 -8.08
N PHE A 17 -10.30 -9.71 -7.85
CA PHE A 17 -9.91 -8.35 -7.53
C PHE A 17 -10.01 -8.13 -6.01
N PRO A 18 -8.89 -8.16 -5.26
CA PRO A 18 -8.94 -8.07 -3.80
C PRO A 18 -9.19 -6.63 -3.37
N THR A 19 -10.26 -6.40 -2.63
CA THR A 19 -10.63 -5.06 -2.13
C THR A 19 -10.49 -4.93 -0.61
N SER A 20 -10.44 -6.03 0.13
CA SER A 20 -10.45 -6.00 1.60
C SER A 20 -9.30 -6.77 2.23
N LEU A 21 -8.86 -6.30 3.39
CA LEU A 21 -7.78 -6.88 4.19
C LEU A 21 -7.96 -6.52 5.67
N GLY A 22 -7.90 -7.52 6.56
CA GLY A 22 -8.01 -7.28 8.01
C GLY A 22 -9.36 -6.68 8.44
N GLY A 23 -10.43 -6.93 7.70
CA GLY A 23 -11.75 -6.33 7.97
C GLY A 23 -11.91 -4.88 7.49
N ILE A 24 -10.95 -4.37 6.72
CA ILE A 24 -10.97 -3.01 6.14
C ILE A 24 -11.09 -3.15 4.62
N THR A 25 -11.93 -2.32 3.99
CA THR A 25 -12.15 -2.32 2.54
C THR A 25 -11.58 -1.05 1.89
N LEU A 26 -10.83 -1.21 0.81
CA LEU A 26 -10.35 -0.11 -0.02
C LEU A 26 -11.52 0.63 -0.68
N GLY A 27 -11.44 1.95 -0.75
CA GLY A 27 -12.46 2.82 -1.35
C GLY A 27 -13.68 3.10 -0.47
N GLU A 28 -13.84 2.42 0.67
CA GLU A 28 -14.81 2.82 1.68
C GLU A 28 -14.38 4.11 2.39
N ASP A 29 -15.33 4.75 3.07
CA ASP A 29 -15.05 5.94 3.85
C ASP A 29 -14.29 5.61 5.13
N ILE A 30 -13.34 6.45 5.55
CA ILE A 30 -12.58 6.26 6.79
C ILE A 30 -13.49 6.18 8.02
N SER A 31 -14.66 6.85 8.00
CA SER A 31 -15.65 6.76 9.07
C SER A 31 -16.16 5.34 9.34
N SER A 32 -16.13 4.46 8.32
CA SER A 32 -16.53 3.05 8.45
C SER A 32 -15.67 2.27 9.46
N ILE A 33 -14.44 2.71 9.71
CA ILE A 33 -13.46 2.02 10.56
C ILE A 33 -12.99 2.87 11.75
N GLU A 34 -13.69 3.95 12.09
CA GLU A 34 -13.33 4.85 13.20
C GLU A 34 -13.07 4.10 14.52
N LYS A 35 -13.87 3.07 14.81
CA LYS A 35 -13.77 2.28 16.04
C LYS A 35 -12.46 1.51 16.19
N ILE A 36 -11.75 1.26 15.09
CA ILE A 36 -10.46 0.56 15.08
C ILE A 36 -9.30 1.49 14.71
N CYS A 37 -9.53 2.80 14.63
CA CYS A 37 -8.53 3.81 14.32
C CYS A 37 -8.20 4.69 15.53
N ARG A 38 -6.92 5.08 15.65
CA ARG A 38 -6.46 6.10 16.59
C ARG A 38 -6.49 7.47 15.92
N MET A 39 -7.67 8.07 15.79
CA MET A 39 -7.87 9.29 15.00
C MET A 39 -6.95 10.47 15.40
N HIS A 40 -6.52 10.56 16.66
CA HIS A 40 -5.56 11.58 17.12
C HIS A 40 -4.14 11.44 16.51
N THR A 41 -3.83 10.31 15.86
CA THR A 41 -2.55 10.06 15.18
C THR A 41 -2.55 10.46 13.71
N GLN A 42 -3.66 11.04 13.23
CA GLN A 42 -3.82 11.46 11.85
C GLN A 42 -2.76 12.49 11.45
N ILE A 43 -1.97 12.18 10.44
CA ILE A 43 -0.94 13.06 9.87
C ILE A 43 -0.92 12.96 8.35
N PRO A 44 -0.52 14.01 7.61
CA PRO A 44 -0.24 13.89 6.18
C PRO A 44 0.90 12.90 5.96
N LEU A 45 0.76 12.03 4.95
CA LEU A 45 1.80 11.06 4.64
C LEU A 45 2.99 11.78 3.99
N SER A 46 4.16 11.72 4.62
CA SER A 46 5.31 12.61 4.35
C SER A 46 5.70 12.75 2.86
N ARG A 47 5.74 11.65 2.10
CA ARG A 47 6.11 11.64 0.67
C ARG A 47 4.92 11.62 -0.29
N GLU A 48 3.70 11.54 0.24
CA GLU A 48 2.46 11.38 -0.51
C GLU A 48 1.40 12.27 0.15
N ARG A 49 1.63 13.59 0.15
CA ARG A 49 0.84 14.56 0.93
C ARG A 49 -0.63 14.66 0.51
N HIS A 50 -0.96 14.10 -0.65
CA HIS A 50 -2.33 13.83 -1.12
C HIS A 50 -3.08 12.75 -0.32
N LEU A 51 -2.43 12.18 0.69
CA LEU A 51 -3.01 11.21 1.62
C LEU A 51 -2.79 11.64 3.07
N MET A 52 -3.77 11.35 3.90
CA MET A 52 -3.62 11.31 5.36
C MET A 52 -3.39 9.86 5.79
N GLU A 53 -2.56 9.64 6.80
CA GLU A 53 -2.35 8.36 7.45
C GLU A 53 -2.84 8.42 8.90
N VAL A 54 -3.50 7.35 9.34
CA VAL A 54 -3.91 7.14 10.73
C VAL A 54 -3.47 5.75 11.19
N GLN A 55 -3.07 5.64 12.46
CA GLN A 55 -2.73 4.35 13.05
C GLN A 55 -4.00 3.57 13.41
N LEU A 56 -3.95 2.26 13.20
CA LEU A 56 -4.94 1.34 13.75
C LEU A 56 -4.68 1.09 15.24
N ILE A 57 -5.73 0.73 15.96
CA ILE A 57 -5.58 0.18 17.31
C ILE A 57 -4.80 -1.14 17.19
N PRO A 58 -3.72 -1.34 17.97
CA PRO A 58 -3.02 -2.62 18.07
C PRO A 58 -3.99 -3.76 18.38
N ASP A 59 -3.74 -4.94 17.82
CA ASP A 59 -4.52 -6.15 18.10
C ASP A 59 -6.03 -6.01 17.78
N HIS A 60 -6.43 -5.06 16.92
CA HIS A 60 -7.82 -4.88 16.50
C HIS A 60 -8.41 -6.14 15.81
N ALA A 61 -7.54 -7.00 15.29
CA ALA A 61 -7.89 -8.28 14.69
C ALA A 61 -6.86 -9.36 15.09
N PRO A 62 -7.28 -10.64 15.23
CA PRO A 62 -6.37 -11.72 15.59
C PRO A 62 -5.17 -11.84 14.64
N GLY A 63 -3.97 -11.88 15.21
CA GLY A 63 -2.71 -11.99 14.48
C GLY A 63 -2.18 -10.68 13.89
N ILE A 64 -2.83 -9.55 14.15
CA ILE A 64 -2.43 -8.22 13.69
C ILE A 64 -1.88 -7.39 14.85
N LYS A 65 -0.55 -7.32 14.93
CA LYS A 65 0.20 -6.53 15.92
C LYS A 65 -0.11 -5.04 15.86
N SER A 66 -0.11 -4.51 14.64
CA SER A 66 -0.33 -3.08 14.39
C SER A 66 -0.62 -2.83 12.91
N GLY A 67 -1.02 -1.60 12.58
CA GLY A 67 -1.20 -1.21 11.19
C GLY A 67 -1.48 0.28 11.03
N THR A 68 -1.50 0.70 9.77
CA THR A 68 -1.92 2.05 9.37
C THR A 68 -2.88 1.97 8.20
N VAL A 69 -3.77 2.96 8.13
CA VAL A 69 -4.64 3.20 6.98
C VAL A 69 -4.31 4.58 6.44
N ALA A 70 -4.13 4.66 5.12
CA ALA A 70 -4.05 5.95 4.44
C ALA A 70 -5.33 6.19 3.64
N TYR A 71 -5.85 7.41 3.70
CA TYR A 71 -7.06 7.83 3.03
C TYR A 71 -6.85 9.17 2.30
N ALA A 72 -7.66 9.38 1.28
CA ALA A 72 -7.62 10.52 0.37
C ALA A 72 -7.92 11.84 1.08
N ASN A 73 -7.25 12.91 0.65
CA ASN A 73 -7.47 14.26 1.20
C ASN A 73 -7.55 15.36 0.14
N CYS A 74 -7.61 15.00 -1.15
CA CYS A 74 -7.63 15.95 -2.26
C CYS A 74 -8.90 15.90 -3.10
N ASP A 75 -9.14 14.80 -3.85
CA ASP A 75 -10.26 14.67 -4.80
C ASP A 75 -11.45 13.94 -4.14
N GLN A 76 -11.22 12.73 -3.64
CA GLN A 76 -12.22 11.91 -2.95
C GLN A 76 -11.94 11.83 -1.45
N VAL A 77 -11.99 12.98 -0.78
CA VAL A 77 -11.66 13.12 0.65
C VAL A 77 -12.33 12.04 1.50
N GLY A 78 -11.56 11.41 2.39
CA GLY A 78 -12.02 10.39 3.32
C GLY A 78 -12.00 8.96 2.78
N ARG A 79 -11.82 8.74 1.47
CA ARG A 79 -11.79 7.40 0.89
C ARG A 79 -10.50 6.65 1.23
N ILE A 80 -10.62 5.42 1.71
CA ILE A 80 -9.49 4.57 2.07
C ILE A 80 -8.69 4.20 0.81
N VAL A 81 -7.43 4.62 0.75
CA VAL A 81 -6.53 4.39 -0.39
C VAL A 81 -5.57 3.24 -0.12
N ARG A 82 -5.14 3.05 1.13
CA ARG A 82 -4.12 2.07 1.49
C ARG A 82 -4.37 1.47 2.86
N ILE A 83 -4.15 0.16 2.96
CA ILE A 83 -4.14 -0.61 4.19
C ILE A 83 -2.74 -1.19 4.36
N LYS A 84 -2.12 -1.01 5.53
CA LYS A 84 -0.85 -1.65 5.87
C LYS A 84 -0.96 -2.32 7.24
N LEU A 85 -0.79 -3.64 7.28
CA LEU A 85 -0.87 -4.41 8.51
C LEU A 85 0.48 -5.09 8.80
N LYS A 86 0.90 -5.07 10.06
CA LYS A 86 2.01 -5.85 10.60
C LYS A 86 1.43 -7.02 11.39
N PHE A 87 1.94 -8.22 11.14
CA PHE A 87 1.51 -9.43 11.83
C PHE A 87 2.27 -9.63 13.15
N ASP A 88 1.64 -10.31 14.11
CA ASP A 88 2.26 -10.72 15.38
C ASP A 88 3.37 -11.74 15.17
N ASN A 89 3.14 -12.67 14.24
CA ASN A 89 4.11 -13.69 13.91
C ASN A 89 5.14 -13.10 12.94
N GLU A 90 6.34 -12.84 13.44
CA GLU A 90 7.45 -12.23 12.69
C GLU A 90 8.34 -13.27 11.98
N THR A 91 8.05 -14.57 12.14
CA THR A 91 8.89 -15.66 11.62
C THR A 91 8.88 -15.76 10.10
N ARG A 92 9.96 -16.32 9.55
CA ARG A 92 10.08 -16.59 8.12
C ARG A 92 9.07 -17.63 7.65
N GLU A 93 8.83 -18.65 8.47
CA GLU A 93 7.94 -19.76 8.20
C GLU A 93 6.50 -19.27 8.01
N PHE A 94 6.06 -18.32 8.83
CA PHE A 94 4.75 -17.69 8.68
C PHE A 94 4.63 -16.90 7.37
N PHE A 95 5.66 -16.15 6.99
CA PHE A 95 5.70 -15.48 5.70
C PHE A 95 5.61 -16.46 4.54
N ASP A 96 6.36 -17.55 4.57
CA ASP A 96 6.34 -18.55 3.50
C ASP A 96 4.98 -19.27 3.40
N ASP A 97 4.31 -19.51 4.53
CA ASP A 97 2.93 -20.02 4.54
C ASP A 97 1.95 -19.01 3.90
N LEU A 98 2.01 -17.73 4.30
CA LEU A 98 1.18 -16.68 3.70
C LEU A 98 1.45 -16.52 2.21
N LEU A 99 2.72 -16.51 1.80
CA LEU A 99 3.13 -16.42 0.40
C LEU A 99 2.57 -17.58 -0.43
N ARG A 100 2.63 -18.81 0.10
CA ARG A 100 2.04 -19.98 -0.55
C ARG A 100 0.53 -19.81 -0.73
N ARG A 101 -0.19 -19.31 0.28
CA ARG A 101 -1.64 -19.04 0.19
C ARG A 101 -1.95 -17.94 -0.82
N TYR A 102 -1.14 -16.88 -0.86
CA TYR A 102 -1.30 -15.79 -1.83
C TYR A 102 -1.08 -16.30 -3.25
N ARG A 103 -0.05 -17.13 -3.48
CA ARG A 103 0.19 -17.76 -4.78
C ARG A 103 -0.94 -18.69 -5.20
N ALA A 104 -1.49 -19.47 -4.27
CA ALA A 104 -2.62 -20.34 -4.55
C ALA A 104 -3.89 -19.54 -4.92
N ARG A 105 -4.12 -18.39 -4.29
CA ARG A 105 -5.30 -17.55 -4.53
C ARG A 105 -5.16 -16.64 -5.76
N PHE A 106 -4.00 -16.03 -5.95
CA PHE A 106 -3.78 -14.94 -6.91
C PHE A 106 -2.84 -15.30 -8.06
N GLY A 107 -2.26 -16.51 -8.04
CA GLY A 107 -1.24 -16.90 -9.00
C GLY A 107 0.13 -16.30 -8.71
N LYS A 108 1.01 -16.32 -9.73
CA LYS A 108 2.40 -15.85 -9.59
C LYS A 108 2.43 -14.34 -9.31
N PRO A 109 3.31 -13.87 -8.41
CA PRO A 109 3.51 -12.44 -8.20
C PRO A 109 4.05 -11.79 -9.47
N LEU A 110 3.72 -10.52 -9.66
CA LEU A 110 4.19 -9.70 -10.76
C LEU A 110 5.66 -9.32 -10.61
N GLU A 111 6.10 -9.03 -9.38
CA GLU A 111 7.40 -8.42 -9.13
C GLU A 111 8.01 -8.93 -7.81
N TRP A 112 9.34 -9.13 -7.81
CA TRP A 112 10.16 -9.32 -6.63
C TRP A 112 10.88 -8.02 -6.30
N ARG A 113 10.80 -7.58 -5.03
CA ARG A 113 11.42 -6.33 -4.53
C ARG A 113 12.33 -6.55 -3.32
N GLY A 114 12.82 -7.78 -3.14
CA GLY A 114 13.76 -8.07 -2.06
C GLY A 114 15.21 -7.72 -2.41
N ASP A 115 16.07 -7.71 -1.41
CA ASP A 115 17.52 -7.56 -1.61
C ASP A 115 18.22 -8.93 -1.80
N PRO A 116 19.45 -8.95 -2.34
CA PRO A 116 20.19 -10.19 -2.59
C PRO A 116 20.51 -11.00 -1.32
N PHE A 117 20.63 -10.36 -0.17
CA PHE A 117 20.93 -10.98 1.12
C PHE A 117 19.66 -11.46 1.85
N GLN A 118 18.48 -11.24 1.25
CA GLN A 118 17.19 -11.62 1.80
C GLN A 118 16.90 -10.99 3.17
N THR A 119 17.53 -9.86 3.46
CA THR A 119 17.21 -9.04 4.64
C THR A 119 15.78 -8.52 4.53
N VAL A 120 15.33 -8.19 3.33
CA VAL A 120 13.99 -7.78 2.93
C VAL A 120 13.55 -8.67 1.78
N MET A 121 12.38 -9.25 1.91
CA MET A 121 11.79 -10.17 0.95
C MET A 121 10.38 -9.71 0.65
N SER A 122 10.16 -9.10 -0.51
CA SER A 122 8.88 -8.48 -0.86
C SER A 122 8.35 -8.97 -2.21
N TRP A 123 7.15 -9.53 -2.20
CA TRP A 123 6.43 -9.99 -3.39
C TRP A 123 5.23 -9.09 -3.66
N LYS A 124 5.09 -8.65 -4.91
CA LYS A 124 4.01 -7.76 -5.33
C LYS A 124 3.10 -8.42 -6.36
N TRP A 125 1.80 -8.21 -6.21
CA TRP A 125 0.75 -8.49 -7.18
C TRP A 125 0.09 -7.17 -7.61
N SER A 126 -0.41 -7.14 -8.83
CA SER A 126 -1.22 -6.05 -9.35
C SER A 126 -2.46 -6.64 -10.01
N PHE A 127 -3.61 -6.06 -9.70
CA PHE A 127 -4.92 -6.49 -10.18
C PHE A 127 -5.59 -5.32 -10.86
N THR A 128 -6.29 -5.60 -11.96
CA THR A 128 -7.11 -4.62 -12.67
C THR A 128 -8.49 -5.22 -12.86
N ASP A 129 -9.54 -4.48 -12.52
CA ASP A 129 -10.92 -4.92 -12.76
C ASP A 129 -11.41 -4.50 -14.16
N LEU A 130 -12.68 -4.80 -14.46
CA LEU A 130 -13.31 -4.48 -15.76
C LEU A 130 -13.53 -2.98 -15.94
N GLN A 131 -13.54 -2.21 -14.84
CA GLN A 131 -13.74 -0.77 -14.81
C GLN A 131 -12.41 -0.02 -14.93
N GLY A 132 -11.27 -0.72 -14.93
CA GLY A 132 -9.94 -0.15 -14.98
C GLY A 132 -9.41 0.31 -13.63
N GLU A 133 -10.10 -0.01 -12.52
CA GLU A 133 -9.55 0.22 -11.18
C GLU A 133 -8.40 -0.75 -10.94
N GLN A 134 -7.37 -0.28 -10.24
CA GLN A 134 -6.15 -1.04 -10.00
C GLN A 134 -5.88 -1.19 -8.52
N VAL A 135 -5.64 -2.42 -8.05
CA VAL A 135 -5.15 -2.70 -6.70
C VAL A 135 -3.75 -3.29 -6.78
N ASN A 136 -2.85 -2.76 -5.95
CA ASN A 136 -1.54 -3.35 -5.71
C ASN A 136 -1.53 -4.01 -4.33
N LEU A 137 -1.01 -5.22 -4.25
CA LEU A 137 -0.83 -5.97 -3.02
C LEU A 137 0.64 -6.34 -2.87
N GLU A 138 1.22 -6.12 -1.70
CA GLU A 138 2.61 -6.40 -1.40
C GLU A 138 2.70 -7.16 -0.07
N LEU A 139 3.33 -8.34 -0.10
CA LEU A 139 3.63 -9.14 1.09
C LEU A 139 5.13 -9.08 1.33
N THR A 140 5.54 -8.68 2.53
CA THR A 140 6.94 -8.47 2.87
C THR A 140 7.32 -9.18 4.17
N HIS A 141 8.50 -9.79 4.17
CA HIS A 141 9.24 -10.20 5.36
C HIS A 141 10.52 -9.36 5.42
N SER A 142 10.87 -8.88 6.61
CA SER A 142 12.07 -8.07 6.80
C SER A 142 12.76 -8.38 8.12
N ARG A 143 14.08 -8.41 8.07
CA ARG A 143 15.02 -8.53 9.19
C ARG A 143 15.89 -7.27 9.31
N ASP A 144 15.50 -6.20 8.65
CA ASP A 144 16.18 -4.91 8.70
C ASP A 144 15.78 -4.16 9.98
N ASP A 145 16.71 -4.06 10.92
CA ASP A 145 16.54 -3.42 12.22
C ASP A 145 16.46 -1.88 12.12
N ASP A 146 17.05 -1.29 11.07
CA ASP A 146 17.03 0.17 10.85
C ASP A 146 15.71 0.64 10.22
N TYR A 147 14.94 -0.27 9.62
CA TYR A 147 13.65 0.01 8.99
C TYR A 147 12.47 -0.60 9.74
N LYS A 148 12.01 -1.78 9.30
CA LYS A 148 10.82 -2.45 9.83
C LYS A 148 11.08 -3.94 9.82
N THR A 149 11.14 -4.54 10.99
CA THR A 149 11.28 -5.99 11.16
C THR A 149 9.94 -6.72 11.15
N GLY A 150 9.98 -8.00 10.82
CA GLY A 150 8.84 -8.92 10.82
C GLY A 150 8.08 -8.96 9.51
N ASN A 151 6.81 -9.39 9.60
CA ASN A 151 5.96 -9.65 8.44
C ASN A 151 4.89 -8.56 8.32
N PHE A 152 4.71 -8.04 7.11
CA PHE A 152 3.68 -7.07 6.83
C PHE A 152 3.08 -7.24 5.45
N VAL A 153 1.82 -6.85 5.33
CA VAL A 153 1.07 -6.80 4.08
C VAL A 153 0.61 -5.37 3.84
N LYS A 154 0.70 -4.93 2.60
CA LYS A 154 0.24 -3.63 2.14
C LYS A 154 -0.66 -3.81 0.93
N MET A 155 -1.87 -3.27 0.99
CA MET A 155 -2.77 -3.15 -0.15
C MET A 155 -3.02 -1.67 -0.47
N THR A 156 -3.03 -1.32 -1.75
CA THR A 156 -3.25 0.06 -2.21
C THR A 156 -4.18 0.07 -3.41
N LEU A 157 -5.27 0.85 -3.33
CA LEU A 157 -6.11 1.20 -4.46
C LEU A 157 -5.37 2.22 -5.32
N ARG A 158 -4.58 1.70 -6.27
CA ARG A 158 -3.61 2.45 -7.05
C ARG A 158 -4.29 3.45 -7.98
N SER A 159 -5.42 3.10 -8.57
CA SER A 159 -6.24 4.01 -9.37
C SER A 159 -6.67 5.24 -8.57
N LEU A 160 -7.21 5.06 -7.35
CA LEU A 160 -7.57 6.17 -6.47
C LEU A 160 -6.35 6.99 -6.04
N TRP A 161 -5.26 6.34 -5.67
CA TRP A 161 -4.00 7.04 -5.36
C TRP A 161 -3.58 7.98 -6.50
N VAL A 162 -3.67 7.54 -7.76
CA VAL A 162 -3.25 8.34 -8.93
C VAL A 162 -4.15 9.56 -9.13
N ARG A 163 -5.45 9.42 -8.90
CA ARG A 163 -6.38 10.55 -8.95
C ARG A 163 -6.06 11.60 -7.88
N GLU A 164 -5.79 11.15 -6.65
CA GLU A 164 -5.42 12.03 -5.55
C GLU A 164 -4.08 12.77 -5.80
N ASP A 165 -3.08 12.06 -6.31
CA ASP A 165 -1.77 12.62 -6.68
C ASP A 165 -1.93 13.72 -7.75
N ALA A 166 -2.69 13.44 -8.82
CA ALA A 166 -2.98 14.41 -9.87
C ALA A 166 -3.74 15.65 -9.35
N CYS A 167 -4.69 15.46 -8.42
CA CYS A 167 -5.39 16.57 -7.77
C CYS A 167 -4.42 17.46 -6.97
N GLN A 168 -3.48 16.85 -6.24
CA GLN A 168 -2.51 17.59 -5.44
C GLN A 168 -1.52 18.36 -6.32
N ASP A 169 -1.08 17.77 -7.42
CA ASP A 169 -0.24 18.43 -8.41
C ASP A 169 -0.95 19.63 -9.06
N ALA A 170 -2.24 19.49 -9.40
CA ALA A 170 -3.04 20.59 -9.93
C ALA A 170 -3.17 21.75 -8.91
N LYS A 171 -3.37 21.43 -7.62
CA LYS A 171 -3.39 22.45 -6.54
C LYS A 171 -2.05 23.17 -6.41
N ALA A 172 -0.94 22.42 -6.44
CA ALA A 172 0.40 23.00 -6.34
C ALA A 172 0.71 23.96 -7.51
N GLN A 173 0.27 23.64 -8.72
CA GLN A 173 0.43 24.52 -9.89
C GLN A 173 -0.46 25.77 -9.85
N SER A 174 -1.58 25.72 -9.11
CA SER A 174 -2.48 26.87 -8.92
C SER A 174 -2.07 27.81 -7.80
N GLY A 175 -1.21 27.35 -6.86
CA GLY A 175 -0.58 28.20 -5.86
C GLY A 175 0.56 28.98 -6.50
N GLY A 176 0.53 30.31 -6.45
CA GLY A 176 1.61 31.16 -6.98
C GLY A 176 2.98 30.80 -6.40
N PRO A 177 4.08 31.17 -7.08
CA PRO A 177 5.43 30.80 -6.67
C PRO A 177 5.70 31.27 -5.23
N ASP A 178 6.02 30.33 -4.36
CA ASP A 178 6.56 30.61 -3.03
C ASP A 178 8.00 31.10 -3.21
N ASP A 179 8.26 32.36 -2.82
CA ASP A 179 9.55 33.04 -2.98
C ASP A 179 10.63 32.50 -2.01
N SER A 180 10.27 31.54 -1.14
CA SER A 180 11.16 30.90 -0.18
C SER A 180 11.76 29.58 -0.70
N GLY A 181 12.44 29.66 -1.85
CA GLY A 181 13.21 28.53 -2.37
C GLY A 181 14.32 28.06 -1.40
N PRO A 182 14.68 26.76 -1.40
CA PRO A 182 15.77 26.26 -0.57
C PRO A 182 17.08 26.97 -0.90
N THR A 183 17.90 27.21 0.14
CA THR A 183 19.22 27.83 -0.02
C THR A 183 20.04 27.10 -1.09
N PRO A 184 20.53 27.79 -2.13
CA PRO A 184 21.36 27.20 -3.16
C PRO A 184 22.58 26.46 -2.58
N ALA A 185 22.93 25.32 -3.17
CA ALA A 185 24.03 24.46 -2.68
C ALA A 185 25.38 25.20 -2.56
N ASN A 186 25.63 26.20 -3.42
CA ASN A 186 26.83 27.02 -3.38
C ASN A 186 26.85 28.06 -2.24
N LYS A 187 25.78 28.16 -1.44
CA LYS A 187 25.66 29.04 -0.26
C LYS A 187 25.58 28.26 1.06
N LEU A 188 25.83 26.96 1.05
CA LEU A 188 25.78 26.13 2.26
C LEU A 188 26.99 26.42 3.17
N ASP A 189 26.71 26.65 4.45
CA ASP A 189 27.74 26.69 5.50
C ASP A 189 28.04 25.27 5.97
N TYR A 190 29.15 24.69 5.51
CA TYR A 190 29.55 23.32 5.82
C TYR A 190 29.80 23.07 7.30
N ARG A 191 30.05 24.11 8.10
CA ARG A 191 30.21 23.96 9.56
C ARG A 191 28.90 23.50 10.22
N LEU A 192 27.76 23.83 9.63
CA LEU A 192 26.45 23.36 10.09
C LEU A 192 26.14 21.93 9.63
N LEU A 193 26.91 21.38 8.69
CA LEU A 193 26.71 20.05 8.11
C LEU A 193 27.69 19.01 8.65
N ILE A 194 28.75 19.45 9.33
CA ILE A 194 29.78 18.60 9.92
C ILE A 194 29.59 18.62 11.44
N PRO A 195 29.24 17.48 12.07
CA PRO A 195 29.17 17.38 13.53
C PRO A 195 30.49 17.83 14.18
N GLN A 196 30.40 18.64 15.24
CA GLN A 196 31.54 19.09 16.03
C GLN A 196 31.90 18.08 17.12
#